data_AF-A0A925E7F9-F1
#
_entry.id   AF-A0A925E7F9-F1
#
_cell.length_a   1.000
_cell.length_b   1.000
_cell.length_c   1.000
_cell.angle_alpha   90.00
_cell.angle_beta   90.00
_cell.angle_gamma   90.00
#
_symmetry.space_group_name_H-M   'P 1'
#
loop_
_entity.id
_entity.type
_entity.pdbx_description
1 polymer ?
#
loop_
_entity_poly.entity_id
_entity_poly.type
_entity_poly.pdbx_seq_one_letter_code
_entity_poly.pdbx_strand_id
1 'polypeptide(L)'
;MVKIGNIQLPDFPLLLAPMEDVSDPPFRAVCKDNGADLMYTEFISSEGLIRDAIKSRKKLDIFDYERPVGIQIFGGDEESLALAAKIVEVTNPDLLDINFGCPVKKVALKGAGAGVLKDIDLMVRLTSAVVRATSLPVTVKTRLGWDDKTRNIEEVAERLQDVGIKALAIHGRTRTQMYKGEADWTLIGKVKNNPRIQIPIFGNGDID
;
A
#
# COMPACT_ATOMS: atom_id res chain seq x y z
N MET A 1 -14.33 12.14 -10.81
CA MET A 1 -12.96 11.68 -11.09
C MET A 1 -12.18 11.53 -9.80
N VAL A 2 -11.59 10.35 -9.60
CA VAL A 2 -10.79 10.01 -8.41
C VAL A 2 -9.40 10.64 -8.53
N LYS A 3 -8.85 11.15 -7.43
CA LYS A 3 -7.52 11.79 -7.41
C LYS A 3 -6.65 11.26 -6.28
N ILE A 4 -5.39 10.94 -6.58
CA ILE A 4 -4.36 10.58 -5.59
C ILE A 4 -3.26 11.63 -5.70
N GLY A 5 -3.31 12.66 -4.85
CA GLY A 5 -2.40 13.81 -4.99
C GLY A 5 -2.61 14.50 -6.35
N ASN A 6 -1.55 14.52 -7.17
CA ASN A 6 -1.55 15.05 -8.54
C ASN A 6 -2.01 14.03 -9.61
N ILE A 7 -2.16 12.75 -9.26
CA ILE A 7 -2.60 11.71 -10.19
C ILE A 7 -4.11 11.78 -10.35
N GLN A 8 -4.57 11.91 -11.59
CA GLN A 8 -5.98 11.89 -11.95
C GLN A 8 -6.34 10.53 -12.56
N LEU A 9 -7.33 9.88 -11.97
CA LEU A 9 -7.84 8.58 -12.38
C LEU A 9 -9.26 8.72 -12.95
N PRO A 10 -9.75 7.76 -13.75
CA PRO A 10 -11.14 7.76 -14.21
C PRO A 10 -12.13 7.67 -13.04
N ASP A 11 -13.42 7.77 -13.35
CA ASP A 11 -14.48 7.73 -12.33
C ASP A 11 -14.58 6.37 -11.62
N PHE A 12 -14.27 5.28 -12.33
CA PHE A 12 -14.20 3.92 -11.79
C PHE A 12 -12.83 3.31 -12.11
N PRO A 13 -11.80 3.60 -11.30
CA PRO A 13 -10.45 3.18 -11.61
C PRO A 13 -10.16 1.74 -11.16
N LEU A 14 -9.43 1.01 -12.01
CA LEU A 14 -8.92 -0.33 -11.74
C LEU A 14 -7.44 -0.28 -11.38
N LEU A 15 -7.12 -0.70 -10.15
CA LEU A 15 -5.74 -0.70 -9.65
C LEU A 15 -5.21 -2.13 -9.65
N LEU A 16 -4.07 -2.36 -10.33
CA LEU A 16 -3.39 -3.65 -10.27
C LEU A 16 -2.75 -3.82 -8.89
N ALA A 17 -3.16 -4.84 -8.14
CA ALA A 17 -2.59 -5.10 -6.82
C ALA A 17 -1.10 -5.49 -6.88
N PRO A 18 -0.28 -5.04 -5.91
CA PRO A 18 1.12 -5.47 -5.80
C PRO A 18 1.19 -6.92 -5.35
N MET A 19 1.91 -7.74 -6.12
CA MET A 19 2.02 -9.19 -5.92
C MET A 19 3.47 -9.64 -6.12
N GLU A 20 4.11 -10.06 -5.03
CA GLU A 20 5.47 -10.61 -5.04
C GLU A 20 5.62 -11.75 -6.07
N ASP A 21 6.69 -11.70 -6.86
CA ASP A 21 7.03 -12.60 -7.95
C ASP A 21 5.98 -12.67 -9.09
N VAL A 22 5.06 -11.71 -9.17
CA VAL A 22 4.00 -11.64 -10.20
C VAL A 22 3.95 -10.27 -10.88
N SER A 23 3.88 -9.18 -10.12
CA SER A 23 3.69 -7.82 -10.67
C SER A 23 5.01 -7.19 -11.15
N ASP A 24 5.75 -7.92 -11.98
CA ASP A 24 6.97 -7.46 -12.65
C ASP A 24 6.63 -6.55 -13.87
N PRO A 25 7.61 -5.84 -14.46
CA PRO A 25 7.32 -4.87 -15.52
C PRO A 25 6.59 -5.46 -16.75
N PRO A 26 6.95 -6.65 -17.27
CA PRO A 26 6.18 -7.29 -18.34
C PRO A 26 4.72 -7.57 -17.97
N PHE A 27 4.44 -8.08 -16.77
CA PHE A 27 3.07 -8.33 -16.32
C PHE A 27 2.26 -7.04 -16.19
N ARG A 28 2.87 -5.99 -15.61
CA ARG A 28 2.24 -4.67 -15.49
C ARG A 28 1.91 -4.06 -16.85
N ALA A 29 2.77 -4.24 -17.85
CA ALA A 29 2.51 -3.81 -19.22
C ALA A 29 1.24 -4.47 -19.80
N VAL A 30 1.12 -5.79 -19.65
CA VAL A 30 -0.06 -6.54 -20.12
C VAL A 30 -1.32 -6.06 -19.39
N CYS A 31 -1.28 -5.86 -18.08
CA CYS A 31 -2.42 -5.33 -17.33
C CYS A 31 -2.79 -3.91 -17.78
N LYS A 32 -1.80 -3.06 -18.08
CA LYS A 32 -2.03 -1.70 -18.59
C LYS A 32 -2.78 -1.73 -19.92
N ASP A 33 -2.35 -2.56 -20.85
CA ASP A 33 -3.00 -2.73 -22.16
C ASP A 33 -4.44 -3.28 -22.03
N ASN A 34 -4.74 -3.95 -20.92
CA ASN A 34 -6.07 -4.53 -20.63
C ASN A 34 -6.90 -3.68 -19.65
N GLY A 35 -6.54 -2.42 -19.43
CA GLY A 35 -7.39 -1.45 -18.73
C GLY A 35 -7.06 -1.22 -17.25
N ALA A 36 -5.88 -1.61 -16.76
CA ALA A 36 -5.41 -1.14 -15.46
C ALA A 36 -5.04 0.36 -15.50
N ASP A 37 -5.60 1.14 -14.58
CA ASP A 37 -5.44 2.59 -14.54
C ASP A 37 -4.20 3.02 -13.74
N LEU A 38 -3.83 2.24 -12.72
CA LEU A 38 -2.68 2.46 -11.86
C LEU A 38 -2.09 1.11 -11.44
N MET A 39 -0.77 0.99 -11.56
CA MET A 39 -0.05 -0.23 -11.22
C MET A 39 0.85 -0.02 -10.01
N TYR A 40 1.19 -1.11 -9.33
CA TYR A 40 2.16 -1.10 -8.26
C TYR A 40 3.27 -2.11 -8.55
N THR A 41 4.49 -1.81 -8.12
CA THR A 41 5.57 -2.78 -8.10
C THR A 41 5.26 -3.92 -7.13
N GLU A 42 6.07 -4.97 -7.18
CA GLU A 42 6.23 -5.85 -6.02
C GLU A 42 6.65 -5.05 -4.77
N PHE A 43 6.51 -5.63 -3.58
CA PHE A 43 6.86 -4.92 -2.35
C PHE A 43 8.33 -5.08 -1.97
N ILE A 44 8.96 -3.95 -1.60
CA ILE A 44 10.38 -3.86 -1.34
C ILE A 44 10.62 -3.65 0.16
N SER A 45 11.51 -4.45 0.75
CA SER A 45 11.94 -4.23 2.13
C SER A 45 12.77 -2.95 2.23
N SER A 46 12.38 -2.04 3.13
CA SER A 46 13.16 -0.83 3.46
C SER A 46 14.62 -1.15 3.80
N GLU A 47 14.85 -2.10 4.71
CA GLU A 47 16.19 -2.61 5.05
C GLU A 47 16.94 -3.17 3.83
N GLY A 48 16.25 -3.94 2.98
CA GLY A 48 16.84 -4.49 1.77
C GLY A 48 17.27 -3.42 0.77
N LEU A 49 16.50 -2.34 0.68
CA LEU A 49 16.79 -1.20 -0.18
C LEU A 49 17.99 -0.39 0.32
N ILE A 50 18.06 -0.14 1.63
CA ILE A 50 19.15 0.62 2.26
C ILE A 50 20.49 -0.10 2.14
N ARG A 51 20.48 -1.44 2.30
CA ARG A 51 21.69 -2.27 2.19
C ARG A 51 22.11 -2.53 0.75
N ASP A 52 21.47 -1.87 -0.21
CA ASP A 52 21.78 -1.99 -1.62
C ASP A 52 21.72 -3.44 -2.14
N ALA A 53 20.71 -4.19 -1.70
CA ALA A 53 20.54 -5.54 -2.21
C ALA A 53 20.14 -5.48 -3.70
N ILE A 54 20.93 -6.11 -4.57
CA ILE A 54 20.71 -6.14 -6.04
C ILE A 54 19.26 -6.50 -6.39
N LYS A 55 18.68 -7.49 -5.68
CA LYS A 55 17.28 -7.90 -5.88
C LYS A 55 16.28 -6.78 -5.54
N SER A 56 16.54 -6.00 -4.50
CA SER A 56 15.68 -4.88 -4.10
C SER A 56 15.78 -3.72 -5.08
N ARG A 57 16.97 -3.44 -5.64
CA ARG A 57 17.12 -2.41 -6.68
C ARG A 57 16.39 -2.76 -7.97
N LYS A 58 16.44 -4.01 -8.41
CA LYS A 58 15.72 -4.44 -9.63
C LYS A 58 14.22 -4.18 -9.55
N LYS A 59 13.64 -4.22 -8.35
CA LYS A 59 12.21 -3.93 -8.14
C LYS A 59 11.87 -2.44 -8.23
N LEU A 60 12.86 -1.55 -8.24
CA LEU A 60 12.69 -0.13 -8.51
C LEU A 60 12.58 0.18 -10.01
N ASP A 61 12.85 -0.80 -10.89
CA ASP A 61 12.76 -0.61 -12.34
C ASP A 61 11.31 -0.32 -12.72
N ILE A 62 11.08 0.90 -13.21
CA ILE A 62 9.82 1.36 -13.76
C ILE A 62 10.02 1.92 -15.18
N PHE A 63 9.00 1.81 -16.01
CA PHE A 63 9.04 2.23 -17.42
C PHE A 63 7.88 3.17 -17.76
N ASP A 64 8.05 4.02 -18.76
CA ASP A 64 7.02 5.03 -19.07
C ASP A 64 5.72 4.44 -19.60
N TYR A 65 5.77 3.29 -20.29
CA TYR A 65 4.58 2.62 -20.84
C TYR A 65 3.65 2.06 -19.76
N GLU A 66 4.15 1.87 -18.54
CA GLU A 66 3.37 1.36 -17.39
C GLU A 66 3.03 2.49 -16.42
N ARG A 67 3.04 3.76 -16.84
CA ARG A 67 2.61 4.86 -15.96
C ARG A 67 1.08 5.05 -15.99
N PRO A 68 0.45 5.51 -14.89
CA PRO A 68 1.07 5.79 -13.60
C PRO A 68 1.42 4.51 -12.83
N VAL A 69 2.56 4.53 -12.12
CA VAL A 69 3.05 3.40 -11.31
C VAL A 69 3.52 3.85 -9.93
N GLY A 70 3.13 3.08 -8.92
CA GLY A 70 3.58 3.25 -7.54
C GLY A 70 4.63 2.22 -7.13
N ILE A 71 5.62 2.64 -6.34
CA ILE A 71 6.56 1.72 -5.70
C ILE A 71 6.06 1.41 -4.29
N GLN A 72 5.88 0.12 -3.98
CA GLN A 72 5.44 -0.32 -2.65
C GLN A 72 6.62 -0.72 -1.77
N ILE A 73 6.72 -0.13 -0.58
CA ILE A 73 7.73 -0.46 0.43
C ILE A 73 7.11 -1.04 1.71
N PHE A 74 7.91 -1.75 2.50
CA PHE A 74 7.52 -2.18 3.85
C PHE A 74 8.69 -2.14 4.84
N GLY A 75 8.36 -1.96 6.11
CA GLY A 75 9.32 -1.84 7.20
C GLY A 75 8.61 -1.77 8.56
N GLY A 76 9.39 -1.90 9.63
CA GLY A 76 8.92 -1.75 11.01
C GLY A 76 9.70 -0.68 11.78
N ASP A 77 10.56 0.08 11.10
CA ASP A 77 11.41 1.13 11.65
C ASP A 77 11.19 2.44 10.88
N GLU A 78 11.11 3.55 11.60
CA GLU A 78 10.79 4.88 11.07
C GLU A 78 11.93 5.44 10.21
N GLU A 79 13.17 5.31 10.69
CA GLU A 79 14.35 5.83 9.99
C GLU A 79 14.59 5.06 8.70
N SER A 80 14.47 3.72 8.76
CA SER A 80 14.62 2.88 7.59
C SER A 80 13.53 3.11 6.55
N LEU A 81 12.27 3.30 6.95
CA LEU A 81 11.20 3.65 6.01
C LEU A 81 11.41 5.04 5.40
N ALA A 82 11.82 6.03 6.20
CA ALA A 82 12.11 7.37 5.71
C ALA A 82 13.27 7.39 4.72
N LEU A 83 14.35 6.65 4.98
CA LEU A 83 15.48 6.53 4.07
C LEU A 83 15.09 5.79 2.79
N ALA A 84 14.32 4.69 2.90
CA ALA A 84 13.79 3.98 1.75
C ALA A 84 12.91 4.89 0.88
N ALA A 85 12.07 5.74 1.49
CA ALA A 85 11.24 6.69 0.76
C ALA A 85 12.06 7.67 -0.10
N LYS A 86 13.18 8.17 0.44
CA LYS A 86 14.11 9.02 -0.33
C LYS A 86 14.76 8.27 -1.49
N ILE A 87 15.12 7.00 -1.32
CA ILE A 87 15.67 6.17 -2.40
C ILE A 87 14.61 5.97 -3.50
N VAL A 88 13.37 5.68 -3.11
CA VAL A 88 12.24 5.52 -4.04
C VAL A 88 11.95 6.81 -4.80
N GLU A 89 12.01 7.97 -4.15
CA GLU A 89 11.77 9.25 -4.82
C GLU A 89 12.77 9.53 -5.95
N VAL A 90 14.04 9.12 -5.79
CA VAL A 90 15.08 9.28 -6.81
C VAL A 90 14.78 8.46 -8.07
N THR A 91 13.98 7.39 -7.98
CA THR A 91 13.57 6.59 -9.14
C THR A 91 12.33 7.15 -9.85
N ASN A 92 11.80 8.28 -9.38
CA ASN A 92 10.71 9.04 -10.00
C ASN A 92 9.43 8.22 -10.32
N PRO A 93 8.89 7.43 -9.38
CA PRO A 93 7.56 6.85 -9.53
C PRO A 93 6.48 7.93 -9.43
N ASP A 94 5.25 7.60 -9.78
CA ASP A 94 4.12 8.53 -9.67
C ASP A 94 3.62 8.66 -8.23
N LEU A 95 3.80 7.61 -7.42
CA LEU A 95 3.47 7.58 -5.99
C LEU A 95 4.37 6.61 -5.22
N LEU A 96 4.34 6.70 -3.90
CA LEU A 96 4.93 5.73 -2.97
C LEU A 96 3.81 5.06 -2.16
N ASP A 97 3.82 3.73 -2.05
CA ASP A 97 2.86 2.99 -1.24
C ASP A 97 3.52 2.27 -0.05
N ILE A 98 2.85 2.23 1.10
CA ILE A 98 3.29 1.48 2.27
C ILE A 98 2.43 0.22 2.44
N ASN A 99 3.08 -0.93 2.50
CA ASN A 99 2.41 -2.20 2.76
C ASN A 99 2.28 -2.47 4.26
N PHE A 100 1.05 -2.40 4.77
CA PHE A 100 0.64 -2.90 6.08
C PHE A 100 -0.28 -4.13 5.97
N GLY A 101 -0.29 -4.81 4.82
CA GLY A 101 -1.18 -5.93 4.53
C GLY A 101 -0.53 -7.32 4.47
N CYS A 102 0.80 -7.40 4.29
CA CYS A 102 1.50 -8.66 4.09
C CYS A 102 1.41 -9.57 5.34
N PRO A 103 0.78 -10.76 5.25
CA PRO A 103 0.52 -11.59 6.41
C PRO A 103 1.63 -12.61 6.72
N VAL A 104 2.61 -12.75 5.81
CA VAL A 104 3.69 -13.74 5.87
C VAL A 104 4.47 -13.61 7.16
N LYS A 105 4.69 -14.74 7.86
CA LYS A 105 5.32 -14.78 9.20
C LYS A 105 6.66 -14.06 9.26
N LYS A 106 7.50 -14.19 8.21
CA LYS A 106 8.83 -13.56 8.13
C LYS A 106 8.79 -12.02 8.19
N VAL A 107 7.65 -11.42 7.82
CA VAL A 107 7.40 -9.97 7.84
C VAL A 107 6.57 -9.60 9.08
N ALA A 108 5.40 -10.22 9.23
CA ALA A 108 4.42 -9.89 10.27
C ALA A 108 4.93 -10.09 11.71
N LEU A 109 5.82 -11.06 11.96
CA LEU A 109 6.38 -11.30 13.30
C LEU A 109 7.54 -10.36 13.66
N LYS A 110 7.99 -9.52 12.72
CA LYS A 110 9.05 -8.51 12.93
C LYS A 110 8.50 -7.09 13.06
N GLY A 111 7.21 -6.93 13.33
CA GLY A 111 6.58 -5.61 13.45
C GLY A 111 6.44 -4.86 12.12
N ALA A 112 6.42 -5.56 10.98
CA ALA A 112 6.22 -4.99 9.66
C ALA A 112 5.01 -5.62 8.95
N GLY A 113 4.58 -5.05 7.82
CA GLY A 113 3.41 -5.55 7.09
C GLY A 113 2.17 -5.57 7.99
N ALA A 114 1.40 -6.66 7.95
CA ALA A 114 0.22 -6.78 8.80
C ALA A 114 0.52 -6.97 10.29
N GLY A 115 1.79 -7.14 10.70
CA GLY A 115 2.20 -7.11 12.10
C GLY A 115 1.91 -5.76 12.77
N VAL A 116 1.97 -4.68 11.99
CA VAL A 116 1.73 -3.30 12.42
C VAL A 116 0.26 -3.09 12.85
N LEU A 117 -0.69 -3.91 12.37
CA LEU A 117 -2.10 -3.81 12.76
C LEU A 117 -2.37 -4.10 14.25
N LYS A 118 -1.38 -4.61 14.98
CA LYS A 118 -1.44 -4.78 16.44
C LYS A 118 -1.11 -3.49 17.22
N ASP A 119 -0.50 -2.50 16.57
CA ASP A 119 -0.01 -1.27 17.17
C ASP A 119 -0.26 -0.11 16.19
N ILE A 120 -1.41 0.55 16.35
CA ILE A 120 -1.81 1.64 15.45
C ILE A 120 -1.01 2.92 15.72
N ASP A 121 -0.45 3.08 16.92
CA ASP A 121 0.47 4.20 17.22
C ASP A 121 1.77 4.03 16.43
N LEU A 122 2.33 2.82 16.37
CA LEU A 122 3.44 2.50 15.48
C LEU A 122 3.05 2.75 14.01
N MET A 123 1.87 2.30 13.56
CA MET A 123 1.42 2.53 12.19
C MET A 123 1.45 4.03 11.80
N VAL A 124 0.93 4.87 12.69
CA VAL A 124 0.90 6.33 12.52
C VAL A 124 2.32 6.89 12.46
N ARG A 125 3.21 6.49 13.37
CA ARG A 125 4.59 7.00 13.38
C ARG A 125 5.35 6.60 12.12
N LEU A 126 5.27 5.32 11.70
CA LEU A 126 5.90 4.82 10.47
C LEU A 126 5.39 5.59 9.24
N THR A 127 4.07 5.78 9.14
CA THR A 127 3.47 6.51 8.01
C THR A 127 3.89 7.98 8.01
N SER A 128 3.93 8.62 9.18
CA SER A 128 4.36 10.01 9.33
C SER A 128 5.83 10.20 8.93
N ALA A 129 6.69 9.24 9.26
CA ALA A 129 8.09 9.26 8.85
C ALA A 129 8.24 9.24 7.31
N VAL A 130 7.47 8.38 6.63
CA VAL A 130 7.46 8.31 5.15
C VAL A 130 6.90 9.58 4.52
N VAL A 131 5.73 10.06 4.99
CA VAL A 131 5.08 11.27 4.45
C VAL A 131 5.96 12.51 4.57
N ARG A 132 6.76 12.63 5.64
CA ARG A 132 7.72 13.74 5.80
C ARG A 132 8.99 13.59 4.97
N ALA A 133 9.31 12.38 4.53
CA ALA A 133 10.59 12.08 3.89
C ALA A 133 10.56 12.21 2.37
N THR A 134 9.38 12.33 1.75
CA THR A 134 9.22 12.40 0.29
C THR A 134 8.20 13.45 -0.15
N SER A 135 8.36 13.99 -1.36
CA SER A 135 7.35 14.85 -1.99
C SER A 135 6.28 14.08 -2.78
N LEU A 136 6.47 12.77 -2.97
CA LEU A 136 5.51 11.92 -3.67
C LEU A 136 4.18 11.79 -2.91
N PRO A 137 3.05 11.61 -3.62
CA PRO A 137 1.82 11.14 -2.98
C PRO A 137 2.08 9.81 -2.26
N VAL A 138 1.86 9.77 -0.94
CA VAL A 138 2.00 8.54 -0.16
C VAL A 138 0.64 7.86 -0.03
N THR A 139 0.56 6.59 -0.37
CA THR A 139 -0.62 5.74 -0.17
C THR A 139 -0.33 4.59 0.78
N VAL A 140 -1.37 3.93 1.28
CA VAL A 140 -1.24 2.76 2.14
C VAL A 140 -2.11 1.64 1.62
N LYS A 141 -1.59 0.40 1.64
CA LYS A 141 -2.39 -0.81 1.47
C LYS A 141 -2.41 -1.63 2.77
N THR A 142 -3.59 -1.94 3.27
CA THR A 142 -3.78 -2.65 4.54
C THR A 142 -4.89 -3.71 4.48
N ARG A 143 -5.23 -4.27 5.64
CA ARG A 143 -6.26 -5.29 5.88
C ARG A 143 -7.29 -4.77 6.88
N LEU A 144 -8.37 -5.52 7.10
CA LEU A 144 -9.42 -5.14 8.06
C LEU A 144 -8.93 -5.06 9.52
N GLY A 145 -7.81 -5.70 9.84
CA GLY A 145 -7.32 -5.86 11.20
C GLY A 145 -6.36 -7.04 11.34
N TRP A 146 -5.85 -7.27 12.55
CA TRP A 146 -4.98 -8.42 12.82
C TRP A 146 -5.77 -9.73 12.80
N ASP A 147 -6.90 -9.79 13.51
CA ASP A 147 -7.80 -10.94 13.56
C ASP A 147 -9.26 -10.49 13.72
N ASP A 148 -10.19 -11.45 13.81
CA ASP A 148 -11.63 -11.14 13.90
C ASP A 148 -12.04 -10.43 15.20
N LYS A 149 -11.17 -10.44 16.22
CA LYS A 149 -11.41 -9.69 17.46
C LYS A 149 -10.92 -8.24 17.35
N THR A 150 -10.06 -7.94 16.38
CA THR A 150 -9.34 -6.68 16.24
C THR A 150 -9.50 -6.11 14.82
N ARG A 151 -10.75 -5.85 14.42
CA ARG A 151 -11.12 -5.25 13.13
C ARG A 151 -11.18 -3.72 13.23
N ASN A 152 -10.02 -3.08 13.33
CA ASN A 152 -9.85 -1.66 13.63
C ASN A 152 -9.74 -0.74 12.39
N ILE A 153 -10.20 -1.19 11.22
CA ILE A 153 -9.99 -0.48 9.95
C ILE A 153 -10.61 0.93 9.89
N GLU A 154 -11.73 1.17 10.58
CA GLU A 154 -12.36 2.50 10.65
C GLU A 154 -11.45 3.51 11.37
N GLU A 155 -10.88 3.13 12.52
CA GLU A 155 -9.88 3.95 13.22
C GLU A 155 -8.61 4.15 12.38
N VAL A 156 -8.09 3.05 11.80
CA VAL A 156 -6.88 3.08 10.97
C VAL A 156 -7.05 4.06 9.80
N ALA A 157 -8.21 4.05 9.14
CA ALA A 157 -8.46 4.93 7.99
C ALA A 157 -8.44 6.41 8.38
N GLU A 158 -9.10 6.78 9.49
CA GLU A 158 -9.09 8.17 9.97
C GLU A 158 -7.68 8.62 10.34
N ARG A 159 -6.98 7.80 11.12
CA ARG A 159 -5.64 8.13 11.64
C ARG A 159 -4.61 8.27 10.51
N LEU A 160 -4.64 7.37 9.53
CA LEU A 160 -3.73 7.45 8.39
C LEU A 160 -4.05 8.67 7.49
N GLN A 161 -5.33 8.99 7.30
CA GLN A 161 -5.71 10.21 6.60
C GLN A 161 -5.18 11.45 7.32
N ASP A 162 -5.33 11.55 8.64
CA ASP A 162 -4.83 12.67 9.44
C ASP A 162 -3.31 12.83 9.33
N VAL A 163 -2.58 11.73 9.17
CA VAL A 163 -1.12 11.74 8.93
C VAL A 163 -0.77 12.33 7.55
N GLY A 164 -1.70 12.27 6.58
CA GLY A 164 -1.58 12.96 5.30
C GLY A 164 -1.45 12.04 4.08
N ILE A 165 -1.74 10.74 4.20
CA ILE A 165 -1.77 9.84 3.02
C ILE A 165 -2.80 10.33 2.00
N LYS A 166 -2.61 9.97 0.74
CA LYS A 166 -3.41 10.46 -0.39
C LYS A 166 -4.44 9.45 -0.88
N ALA A 167 -4.34 8.18 -0.48
CA ALA A 167 -5.36 7.16 -0.69
C ALA A 167 -5.09 5.93 0.20
N LEU A 168 -6.13 5.15 0.47
CA LEU A 168 -6.07 3.92 1.24
C LEU A 168 -6.70 2.74 0.47
N ALA A 169 -5.93 1.67 0.29
CA ALA A 169 -6.42 0.41 -0.24
C ALA A 169 -6.63 -0.61 0.89
N ILE A 170 -7.81 -1.24 0.92
CA ILE A 170 -8.22 -2.14 2.00
C ILE A 170 -8.52 -3.51 1.42
N HIS A 171 -7.75 -4.52 1.83
CA HIS A 171 -8.10 -5.91 1.58
C HIS A 171 -9.16 -6.37 2.60
N GLY A 172 -10.29 -6.89 2.13
CA GLY A 172 -11.47 -7.28 2.91
C GLY A 172 -11.28 -8.48 3.85
N ARG A 173 -10.05 -8.81 4.23
CA ARG A 173 -9.78 -9.88 5.21
C ARG A 173 -8.87 -9.36 6.30
N THR A 174 -8.97 -9.96 7.48
CA THR A 174 -7.99 -9.79 8.56
C THR A 174 -6.67 -10.48 8.22
N ARG A 175 -5.62 -10.22 8.98
CA ARG A 175 -4.33 -10.90 8.80
C ARG A 175 -4.45 -12.40 9.02
N THR A 176 -5.11 -12.86 10.08
CA THR A 176 -5.19 -14.28 10.46
C THR A 176 -5.97 -15.13 9.45
N GLN A 177 -6.93 -14.53 8.75
CA GLN A 177 -7.66 -15.20 7.67
C GLN A 177 -6.76 -15.55 6.48
N MET A 178 -5.62 -14.86 6.28
CA MET A 178 -4.76 -15.04 5.10
C MET A 178 -5.58 -14.84 3.80
N TYR A 179 -5.86 -15.94 3.08
CA TYR A 179 -6.70 -16.02 1.88
C TYR A 179 -7.89 -16.98 2.07
N LYS A 180 -8.21 -17.36 3.32
CA LYS A 180 -9.35 -18.23 3.64
C LYS A 180 -10.61 -17.41 3.86
N GLY A 181 -11.76 -18.06 3.70
CA GLY A 181 -13.06 -17.40 3.81
C GLY A 181 -13.28 -16.39 2.69
N GLU A 182 -14.30 -15.55 2.84
CA GLU A 182 -14.67 -14.52 1.86
C GLU A 182 -14.19 -13.14 2.33
N ALA A 183 -13.87 -12.27 1.37
CA ALA A 183 -13.60 -10.87 1.64
C ALA A 183 -14.87 -10.15 2.14
N ASP A 184 -14.78 -9.55 3.32
CA ASP A 184 -15.83 -8.74 3.93
C ASP A 184 -15.76 -7.30 3.41
N TRP A 185 -16.64 -7.00 2.46
CA TRP A 185 -16.81 -5.68 1.86
C TRP A 185 -17.61 -4.71 2.73
N THR A 186 -18.28 -5.18 3.78
CA THR A 186 -19.15 -4.33 4.60
C THR A 186 -18.35 -3.27 5.36
N LEU A 187 -17.19 -3.63 5.90
CA LEU A 187 -16.30 -2.70 6.60
C LEU A 187 -15.62 -1.72 5.63
N ILE A 188 -15.29 -2.16 4.41
CA ILE A 188 -14.77 -1.27 3.37
C ILE A 188 -15.83 -0.21 3.02
N GLY A 189 -17.09 -0.64 2.86
CA GLY A 189 -18.23 0.26 2.63
C GLY A 189 -18.44 1.25 3.78
N LYS A 190 -18.32 0.82 5.04
CA LYS A 190 -18.38 1.72 6.21
C LYS A 190 -17.29 2.78 6.18
N VAL A 191 -16.04 2.39 5.92
CA VAL A 191 -14.91 3.33 5.81
C VAL A 191 -15.15 4.32 4.67
N LYS A 192 -15.60 3.84 3.49
CA LYS A 192 -15.89 4.71 2.34
C LYS A 192 -17.02 5.71 2.60
N ASN A 193 -18.03 5.31 3.38
CA ASN A 193 -19.18 6.14 3.73
C ASN A 193 -18.97 6.98 5.00
N ASN A 194 -17.82 6.87 5.68
CA ASN A 194 -17.51 7.68 6.84
C ASN A 194 -17.36 9.16 6.41
N PRO A 195 -18.16 10.10 6.94
CA PRO A 195 -18.14 11.49 6.53
C PRO A 195 -16.82 12.22 6.82
N ARG A 196 -15.98 11.68 7.72
CA ARG A 196 -14.65 12.23 8.00
C ARG A 196 -13.64 11.87 6.91
N ILE A 197 -13.85 10.78 6.17
CA ILE A 197 -12.93 10.32 5.14
C ILE A 197 -13.15 11.13 3.85
N GLN A 198 -12.09 11.84 3.44
CA GLN A 198 -12.02 12.69 2.25
C GLN A 198 -11.09 12.11 1.17
N ILE A 199 -10.15 11.25 1.56
CA ILE A 199 -9.26 10.56 0.62
C ILE A 199 -10.00 9.41 -0.10
N PRO A 200 -9.55 9.01 -1.32
CA PRO A 200 -10.07 7.82 -1.97
C PRO A 200 -9.81 6.55 -1.15
N ILE A 201 -10.82 5.68 -1.14
CA ILE A 201 -10.76 4.33 -0.56
C ILE A 201 -10.94 3.33 -1.70
N PHE A 202 -10.00 2.39 -1.81
CA PHE A 202 -10.03 1.30 -2.79
C PHE A 202 -10.28 -0.02 -2.08
N GLY A 203 -11.33 -0.74 -2.48
CA GLY A 203 -11.61 -2.08 -1.97
C GLY A 203 -10.83 -3.15 -2.73
N ASN A 204 -10.46 -4.22 -2.04
CA ASN A 204 -9.70 -5.34 -2.63
C ASN A 204 -10.09 -6.68 -1.96
N GLY A 205 -10.15 -7.73 -2.76
CA GLY A 205 -10.40 -9.11 -2.33
C GLY A 205 -11.64 -9.70 -3.01
N ASP A 206 -11.46 -10.85 -3.68
CA ASP A 206 -12.52 -11.63 -4.33
C ASP A 206 -13.34 -10.81 -5.36
N ILE A 207 -12.64 -10.14 -6.27
CA ILE A 207 -13.25 -9.46 -7.42
C ILE A 207 -13.09 -10.38 -8.64
N ASP A 208 -14.21 -10.88 -9.15
CA ASP A 208 -14.33 -11.76 -10.31
C ASP A 208 -15.18 -11.12 -11.43
#